data_AF-A0A2H6KKF8-F1
#
_entry.id   AF-A0A2H6KKF8-F1
#
_cell.length_a   1.000
_cell.length_b   1.000
_cell.length_c   1.000
_cell.angle_alpha   90.00
_cell.angle_beta   90.00
_cell.angle_gamma   90.00
#
_symmetry.space_group_name_H-M   'P 1'
#
loop_
_entity.id
_entity.type
_entity.pdbx_description
1 polymer ?
#
loop_
_entity_poly.entity_id
_entity_poly.type
_entity_poly.pdbx_seq_one_letter_code
_entity_poly.pdbx_strand_id
1 'polypeptide(L)'
;MRPLEELKETLSGHVNAYMEDETIVDQLDNWQGFSGDYVGKVLDSELALNEIDDNLNKKIVSKIELIKTAVDNFEATVKDENVTSCVEELNKNFIKHRREVDECIGTGIDGVERALNADFANIESRIKDLRNTKREKIESIKAAVQLAKDSAQKLLGEDGTQFHKDYTENILKRFNEIKEAVEKFTGKKGESSTLIDSFDTLDSEVKGLEDKVRHGLQELKDAINGLDTATVAKDALAQLQVAKEKLEKVTGSDKNAEGNLEKLFEDNIKNKLETEVRKIGKEIKKLCKAVGENGKETVNDF
;
A
#
# COMPACT_ATOMS: atom_id res chain seq x y z
N MET A 1 -59.11 56.73 -93.17
CA MET A 1 -58.81 55.82 -92.04
C MET A 1 -60.11 55.47 -91.33
N ARG A 2 -60.18 54.40 -90.53
CA ARG A 2 -61.36 54.05 -89.71
C ARG A 2 -61.00 54.01 -88.21
N PRO A 3 -60.73 55.17 -87.58
CA PRO A 3 -60.12 55.25 -86.25
C PRO A 3 -60.89 54.52 -85.15
N LEU A 4 -62.23 54.53 -85.20
CA LEU A 4 -63.07 53.85 -84.20
C LEU A 4 -63.05 52.31 -84.31
N GLU A 5 -62.83 51.76 -85.50
CA GLU A 5 -62.67 50.30 -85.68
C GLU A 5 -61.33 49.86 -85.08
N GLU A 6 -60.28 50.64 -85.33
CA GLU A 6 -58.94 50.41 -84.78
C GLU A 6 -58.89 50.58 -83.25
N LEU A 7 -59.64 51.54 -82.68
CA LEU A 7 -59.78 51.70 -81.23
C LEU A 7 -60.44 50.47 -80.60
N LYS A 8 -61.52 49.98 -81.21
CA LYS A 8 -62.23 48.79 -80.74
C LYS A 8 -61.35 47.54 -80.80
N GLU A 9 -60.57 47.37 -81.87
CA GLU A 9 -59.63 46.25 -82.02
C GLU A 9 -58.54 46.30 -80.95
N THR A 10 -57.93 47.47 -80.73
CA THR A 10 -56.88 47.65 -79.71
C THR A 10 -57.41 47.43 -78.29
N LEU A 11 -58.58 47.96 -77.94
CA LEU A 11 -59.24 47.67 -76.66
C LEU A 11 -59.45 46.17 -76.47
N SER A 12 -59.89 45.46 -77.51
CA SER A 12 -60.12 44.02 -77.45
C SER A 12 -58.82 43.24 -77.29
N GLY A 13 -57.73 43.69 -77.92
CA GLY A 13 -56.40 43.09 -77.75
C GLY A 13 -55.86 43.28 -76.33
N HIS A 14 -55.89 44.50 -75.83
CA HIS A 14 -55.33 44.86 -74.52
C HIS A 14 -56.11 44.26 -73.35
N VAL A 15 -57.43 44.14 -73.44
CA VAL A 15 -58.25 43.46 -72.40
C VAL A 15 -57.88 41.98 -72.25
N ASN A 16 -57.37 41.36 -73.31
CA ASN A 16 -56.94 39.96 -73.30
C ASN A 16 -55.43 39.80 -73.08
N ALA A 17 -54.69 40.88 -72.80
CA ALA A 17 -53.28 40.81 -72.46
C ALA A 17 -53.11 40.11 -71.11
N TYR A 18 -52.36 39.02 -71.10
CA TYR A 18 -52.06 38.26 -69.89
C TYR A 18 -50.87 38.91 -69.18
N MET A 19 -51.10 39.47 -67.98
CA MET A 19 -50.07 40.16 -67.19
C MET A 19 -49.88 39.55 -65.79
N GLU A 20 -50.46 38.38 -65.49
CA GLU A 20 -50.45 37.81 -64.12
C GLU A 20 -49.04 37.49 -63.60
N ASP A 21 -48.10 37.19 -64.49
CA ASP A 21 -46.71 36.86 -64.13
C ASP A 21 -45.80 38.09 -64.01
N GLU A 22 -46.31 39.27 -64.33
CA GLU A 22 -45.56 40.52 -64.26
C GLU A 22 -45.60 41.13 -62.85
N THR A 23 -44.63 42.00 -62.54
CA THR A 23 -44.71 42.74 -61.28
C THR A 23 -45.86 43.73 -61.33
N ILE A 24 -46.41 44.09 -60.17
CA ILE A 24 -47.49 45.09 -60.13
C ILE A 24 -47.06 46.46 -60.70
N VAL A 25 -45.75 46.76 -60.69
CA VAL A 25 -45.19 47.96 -61.34
C VAL A 25 -45.27 47.83 -62.86
N ASP A 26 -44.85 46.69 -63.42
CA ASP A 26 -44.90 46.44 -64.87
C ASP A 26 -46.35 46.38 -65.37
N GLN A 27 -47.26 45.80 -64.59
CA GLN A 27 -48.69 45.82 -64.87
C GLN A 27 -49.23 47.26 -64.97
N LEU A 28 -48.87 48.13 -64.03
CA LEU A 28 -49.28 49.53 -64.06
C LEU A 28 -48.68 50.28 -65.25
N ASP A 29 -47.40 50.07 -65.56
CA ASP A 29 -46.71 50.67 -66.71
C ASP A 29 -47.39 50.26 -68.03
N ASN A 30 -47.75 48.97 -68.16
CA ASN A 30 -48.52 48.46 -69.30
C ASN A 30 -49.90 49.14 -69.41
N TRP A 31 -50.64 49.29 -68.31
CA TRP A 31 -51.93 50.00 -68.32
C TRP A 31 -51.80 51.49 -68.65
N GLN A 32 -50.72 52.14 -68.20
CA GLN A 32 -50.39 53.52 -68.56
C GLN A 32 -50.10 53.63 -70.06
N GLY A 33 -49.35 52.68 -70.64
CA GLY A 33 -49.12 52.56 -72.08
C GLY A 33 -50.42 52.40 -72.86
N PHE A 34 -51.28 51.46 -72.46
CA PHE A 34 -52.58 51.22 -73.10
C PHE A 34 -53.48 52.46 -73.05
N SER A 35 -53.46 53.22 -71.95
CA SER A 35 -54.22 54.48 -71.86
C SER A 35 -53.75 55.51 -72.88
N GLY A 36 -52.43 55.63 -73.11
CA GLY A 36 -51.87 56.51 -74.12
C GLY A 36 -52.31 56.14 -75.55
N ASP A 37 -52.34 54.84 -75.86
CA ASP A 37 -52.81 54.34 -77.15
C ASP A 37 -54.30 54.66 -77.38
N TYR A 38 -55.13 54.54 -76.34
CA TYR A 38 -56.54 54.88 -76.43
C TYR A 38 -56.75 56.38 -76.67
N VAL A 39 -56.02 57.24 -75.94
CA VAL A 39 -56.07 58.70 -76.11
C VAL A 39 -55.69 59.08 -77.54
N GLY A 40 -54.60 58.50 -78.06
CA GLY A 40 -54.16 58.75 -79.45
C GLY A 40 -55.24 58.42 -80.47
N LYS A 41 -55.88 57.26 -80.36
CA LYS A 41 -56.94 56.83 -81.30
C LYS A 41 -58.23 57.64 -81.19
N VAL A 42 -58.56 58.16 -80.00
CA VAL A 42 -59.67 59.09 -79.82
C VAL A 42 -59.34 60.43 -80.48
N LEU A 43 -58.13 60.96 -80.31
CA LEU A 43 -57.69 62.19 -80.98
C LEU A 43 -57.72 62.04 -82.51
N ASP A 44 -57.27 60.91 -83.05
CA ASP A 44 -57.38 60.61 -84.48
C ASP A 44 -58.84 60.59 -84.96
N SER A 45 -59.76 60.10 -84.11
CA SER A 45 -61.20 60.11 -84.37
C SER A 45 -61.78 61.54 -84.36
N GLU A 46 -61.32 62.40 -83.43
CA GLU A 46 -61.69 63.81 -83.38
C GLU A 46 -61.17 64.59 -84.60
N LEU A 47 -59.94 64.32 -85.04
CA LEU A 47 -59.37 64.94 -86.24
C LEU A 47 -60.13 64.52 -87.50
N ALA A 48 -60.50 63.24 -87.61
CA ALA A 48 -61.28 62.74 -88.74
C ALA A 48 -62.69 63.35 -88.82
N LEU A 49 -63.28 63.81 -87.69
CA LEU A 49 -64.57 64.52 -87.70
C LEU A 49 -64.53 65.86 -88.45
N ASN A 50 -63.36 66.50 -88.56
CA ASN A 50 -63.20 67.77 -89.26
C ASN A 50 -63.35 67.64 -90.78
N GLU A 51 -63.26 66.42 -91.31
CA GLU A 51 -63.36 66.13 -92.75
C GLU A 51 -64.76 65.65 -93.18
N ILE A 52 -65.72 65.65 -92.26
CA ILE A 52 -67.08 65.08 -92.46
C ILE A 52 -68.12 66.21 -92.61
N ASP A 53 -69.20 65.96 -93.37
CA ASP A 53 -70.30 66.90 -93.54
C ASP A 53 -71.04 67.25 -92.23
N ASP A 54 -71.57 68.47 -92.13
CA ASP A 54 -72.21 69.00 -90.93
C ASP A 54 -73.36 68.15 -90.38
N ASN A 55 -74.11 67.47 -91.24
CA ASN A 55 -75.26 66.66 -90.81
C ASN A 55 -74.78 65.35 -90.16
N LEU A 56 -73.74 64.72 -90.72
CA LEU A 56 -73.13 63.54 -90.12
C LEU A 56 -72.29 63.90 -88.88
N ASN A 57 -71.57 65.02 -88.91
CA ASN A 57 -70.82 65.55 -87.76
C ASN A 57 -71.73 65.72 -86.53
N LYS A 58 -72.88 66.43 -86.68
CA LYS A 58 -73.86 66.63 -85.60
C LYS A 58 -74.41 65.33 -84.99
N LYS A 59 -74.37 64.21 -85.71
CA LYS A 59 -74.85 62.90 -85.23
C LYS A 59 -73.78 62.07 -84.52
N ILE A 60 -72.50 62.34 -84.78
CA ILE A 60 -71.38 61.51 -84.33
C ILE A 60 -70.57 62.21 -83.24
N VAL A 61 -70.45 63.54 -83.26
CA VAL A 61 -69.62 64.31 -82.32
C VAL A 61 -69.89 63.96 -80.85
N SER A 62 -71.16 63.91 -80.46
CA SER A 62 -71.56 63.59 -79.07
C SER A 62 -71.20 62.16 -78.65
N LYS A 63 -71.07 61.22 -79.59
CA LYS A 63 -70.63 59.85 -79.30
C LYS A 63 -69.11 59.78 -79.11
N ILE A 64 -68.36 60.54 -79.89
CA ILE A 64 -66.90 60.64 -79.75
C ILE A 64 -66.55 61.35 -78.43
N GLU A 65 -67.30 62.39 -78.04
CA GLU A 65 -67.14 63.06 -76.74
C GLU A 65 -67.36 62.10 -75.56
N LEU A 66 -68.32 61.18 -75.65
CA LEU A 66 -68.54 60.15 -74.61
C LEU A 66 -67.35 59.19 -74.53
N ILE A 67 -66.82 58.73 -75.67
CA ILE A 67 -65.64 57.84 -75.71
C ILE A 67 -64.43 58.58 -75.14
N LYS A 68 -64.22 59.84 -75.53
CA LYS A 68 -63.17 60.70 -75.01
C LYS A 68 -63.24 60.84 -73.51
N THR A 69 -64.41 61.16 -72.96
CA THR A 69 -64.61 61.27 -71.52
C THR A 69 -64.25 59.96 -70.80
N ALA A 70 -64.60 58.79 -71.37
CA ALA A 70 -64.25 57.51 -70.79
C ALA A 70 -62.75 57.21 -70.82
N VAL A 71 -62.08 57.54 -71.94
CA VAL A 71 -60.64 57.37 -72.13
C VAL A 71 -59.84 58.33 -71.24
N ASP A 72 -60.25 59.61 -71.15
CA ASP A 72 -59.62 60.61 -70.29
C ASP A 72 -59.73 60.21 -68.80
N ASN A 73 -60.90 59.70 -68.38
CA ASN A 73 -61.07 59.20 -67.01
C ASN A 73 -60.19 57.98 -66.73
N PHE A 74 -60.05 57.06 -67.70
CA PHE A 74 -59.17 55.90 -67.56
C PHE A 74 -57.70 56.34 -67.46
N GLU A 75 -57.25 57.23 -68.35
CA GLU A 75 -55.90 57.80 -68.32
C GLU A 75 -55.62 58.49 -66.98
N ALA A 76 -56.54 59.34 -66.51
CA ALA A 76 -56.41 60.03 -65.22
C ALA A 76 -56.29 59.05 -64.05
N THR A 77 -56.95 57.89 -64.12
CA THR A 77 -56.91 56.87 -63.06
C THR A 77 -55.58 56.11 -63.06
N VAL A 78 -55.09 55.67 -64.23
CA VAL A 78 -53.85 54.88 -64.31
C VAL A 78 -52.59 55.74 -64.15
N LYS A 79 -52.67 57.04 -64.47
CA LYS A 79 -51.61 58.02 -64.27
C LYS A 79 -51.73 58.80 -62.96
N ASP A 80 -52.66 58.43 -62.08
CA ASP A 80 -52.79 59.06 -60.76
C ASP A 80 -51.50 58.83 -59.95
N GLU A 81 -50.93 59.91 -59.42
CA GLU A 81 -49.68 59.87 -58.66
C GLU A 81 -49.81 59.04 -57.38
N ASN A 82 -51.00 59.03 -56.74
CA ASN A 82 -51.23 58.22 -55.55
C ASN A 82 -51.28 56.73 -55.89
N VAL A 83 -51.92 56.38 -57.02
CA VAL A 83 -51.94 54.99 -57.52
C VAL A 83 -50.52 54.51 -57.80
N THR A 84 -49.72 55.33 -58.52
CA THR A 84 -48.32 55.04 -58.82
C THR A 84 -47.51 54.85 -57.54
N SER A 85 -47.66 55.76 -56.57
CA SER A 85 -46.96 55.69 -55.29
C SER A 85 -47.35 54.44 -54.47
N CYS A 86 -48.64 54.09 -54.42
CA CYS A 86 -49.11 52.87 -53.75
C CYS A 86 -48.55 51.60 -54.39
N VAL A 87 -48.49 51.53 -55.73
CA VAL A 87 -47.94 50.38 -56.46
C VAL A 87 -46.44 50.23 -56.19
N GLU A 88 -45.69 51.33 -56.21
CA GLU A 88 -44.26 51.30 -55.87
C GLU A 88 -44.01 50.87 -54.42
N GLU A 89 -44.80 51.38 -53.47
CA GLU A 89 -44.69 51.02 -52.06
C GLU A 89 -45.02 49.53 -51.85
N LEU A 90 -46.07 49.05 -52.49
CA LEU A 90 -46.47 47.65 -52.41
C LEU A 90 -45.38 46.74 -52.99
N ASN A 91 -44.79 47.10 -54.13
CA ASN A 91 -43.69 46.35 -54.73
C ASN A 91 -42.45 46.33 -53.82
N LYS A 92 -42.08 47.48 -53.24
CA LYS A 92 -41.00 47.55 -52.24
C LYS A 92 -41.27 46.64 -51.04
N ASN A 93 -42.51 46.63 -50.55
CA ASN A 93 -42.93 45.76 -49.45
C ASN A 93 -42.87 44.28 -49.83
N PHE A 94 -43.27 43.87 -51.04
CA PHE A 94 -43.16 42.49 -51.49
C PHE A 94 -41.70 42.03 -51.60
N ILE A 95 -40.82 42.86 -52.18
CA ILE A 95 -39.38 42.57 -52.27
C ILE A 95 -38.77 42.42 -50.87
N LYS A 96 -39.16 43.31 -49.94
CA LYS A 96 -38.70 43.26 -48.55
C LYS A 96 -39.15 41.98 -47.84
N HIS A 97 -40.45 41.67 -47.86
CA HIS A 97 -40.97 40.47 -47.20
C HIS A 97 -40.36 39.20 -47.79
N ARG A 98 -40.17 39.14 -49.11
CA ARG A 98 -39.48 38.01 -49.74
C ARG A 98 -38.07 37.81 -49.19
N ARG A 99 -37.29 38.89 -49.08
CA ARG A 99 -35.94 38.84 -48.50
C ARG A 99 -35.95 38.38 -47.04
N GLU A 100 -36.87 38.91 -46.23
CA GLU A 100 -37.00 38.53 -44.82
C GLU A 100 -37.38 37.05 -44.66
N VAL A 101 -38.25 36.53 -45.53
CA VAL A 101 -38.60 35.10 -45.57
C VAL A 101 -37.38 34.27 -45.97
N ASP A 102 -36.67 34.65 -47.03
CA ASP A 102 -35.46 33.95 -47.48
C ASP A 102 -34.38 33.92 -46.38
N GLU A 103 -34.18 35.03 -45.67
CA GLU A 103 -33.24 35.13 -44.55
C GLU A 103 -33.66 34.27 -43.34
N CYS A 104 -34.95 34.27 -43.01
CA CYS A 104 -35.49 33.45 -41.93
C CYS A 104 -35.36 31.96 -42.24
N ILE A 105 -35.67 31.55 -43.47
CA ILE A 105 -35.50 30.17 -43.95
C ILE A 105 -34.02 29.79 -43.91
N GLY A 106 -33.13 30.64 -44.43
CA GLY A 106 -31.69 30.40 -44.40
C GLY A 106 -31.16 30.21 -42.98
N THR A 107 -31.53 31.10 -42.07
CA THR A 107 -31.17 31.00 -40.64
C THR A 107 -31.69 29.71 -40.00
N GLY A 108 -32.90 29.30 -40.35
CA GLY A 108 -33.50 28.04 -39.90
C GLY A 108 -32.72 26.82 -40.39
N ILE A 109 -32.35 26.80 -41.68
CA ILE A 109 -31.53 25.74 -42.29
C ILE A 109 -30.17 25.66 -41.59
N ASP A 110 -29.46 26.78 -41.44
CA ASP A 110 -28.15 26.85 -40.78
C ASP A 110 -28.23 26.42 -39.31
N GLY A 111 -29.35 26.73 -38.64
CA GLY A 111 -29.61 26.30 -37.26
C GLY A 111 -29.74 24.77 -37.16
N VAL A 112 -30.54 24.16 -38.04
CA VAL A 112 -30.73 22.71 -38.10
C VAL A 112 -29.42 22.01 -38.46
N GLU A 113 -28.69 22.50 -39.46
CA GLU A 113 -27.40 21.92 -39.87
C GLU A 113 -26.39 21.94 -38.72
N ARG A 114 -26.25 23.06 -38.00
CA ARG A 114 -25.36 23.16 -36.84
C ARG A 114 -25.75 22.18 -35.73
N ALA A 115 -27.04 22.06 -35.43
CA ALA A 115 -27.52 21.15 -34.39
C ALA A 115 -27.23 19.69 -34.76
N LEU A 116 -27.55 19.28 -35.99
CA LEU A 116 -27.30 17.93 -36.47
C LEU A 116 -25.80 17.58 -36.46
N ASN A 117 -24.95 18.50 -36.94
CA ASN A 117 -23.50 18.29 -36.96
C ASN A 117 -22.92 18.13 -35.54
N ALA A 118 -23.40 18.93 -34.57
CA ALA A 118 -22.99 18.79 -33.18
C ALA A 118 -23.41 17.43 -32.58
N ASP A 119 -24.64 17.00 -32.86
CA ASP A 119 -25.15 15.71 -32.39
C ASP A 119 -24.39 14.53 -33.00
N PHE A 120 -24.09 14.57 -34.31
CA PHE A 120 -23.30 13.54 -34.97
C PHE A 120 -21.87 13.45 -34.40
N ALA A 121 -21.22 14.58 -34.15
CA ALA A 121 -19.89 14.61 -33.53
C ALA A 121 -19.90 14.00 -32.11
N ASN A 122 -20.96 14.27 -31.32
CA ASN A 122 -21.15 13.68 -30.00
C ASN A 122 -21.33 12.16 -30.10
N ILE A 123 -22.18 11.69 -31.01
CA ILE A 123 -22.39 10.25 -31.26
C ILE A 123 -21.07 9.58 -31.66
N GLU A 124 -20.28 10.18 -32.55
CA GLU A 124 -18.99 9.65 -32.97
C GLU A 124 -18.02 9.51 -31.78
N SER A 125 -17.92 10.54 -30.94
CA SER A 125 -17.10 10.51 -29.73
C SER A 125 -17.53 9.38 -28.79
N ARG A 126 -18.83 9.26 -28.51
CA ARG A 126 -19.37 8.21 -27.63
C ARG A 126 -19.11 6.81 -28.17
N ILE A 127 -19.21 6.60 -29.48
CA ILE A 127 -18.88 5.33 -30.12
C ILE A 127 -17.40 5.00 -29.96
N LYS A 128 -16.53 6.00 -30.16
CA LYS A 128 -15.07 5.84 -30.00
C LYS A 128 -14.71 5.48 -28.56
N ASP A 129 -15.30 6.15 -27.58
CA ASP A 129 -15.09 5.87 -26.16
C ASP A 129 -15.58 4.46 -25.80
N LEU A 130 -16.78 4.09 -26.23
CA LEU A 130 -17.33 2.75 -26.01
C LEU A 130 -16.43 1.66 -26.61
N ARG A 131 -15.91 1.89 -27.82
CA ARG A 131 -14.96 0.96 -28.47
C ARG A 131 -13.67 0.82 -27.67
N ASN A 132 -13.17 1.92 -27.10
CA ASN A 132 -11.96 1.92 -26.28
C ASN A 132 -12.18 1.18 -24.95
N THR A 133 -13.22 1.53 -24.21
CA THR A 133 -13.58 0.86 -22.96
C THR A 133 -13.83 -0.63 -23.18
N LYS A 134 -14.54 -1.02 -24.25
CA LYS A 134 -14.75 -2.42 -24.59
C LYS A 134 -13.43 -3.17 -24.77
N ARG A 135 -12.48 -2.57 -25.50
CA ARG A 135 -11.15 -3.16 -25.74
C ARG A 135 -10.40 -3.37 -24.43
N GLU A 136 -10.33 -2.35 -23.58
CA GLU A 136 -9.66 -2.41 -22.28
C GLU A 136 -10.25 -3.48 -21.36
N LYS A 137 -11.58 -3.57 -21.30
CA LYS A 137 -12.27 -4.58 -20.49
C LYS A 137 -12.02 -5.99 -21.02
N ILE A 138 -12.05 -6.20 -22.34
CA ILE A 138 -11.73 -7.50 -22.94
C ILE A 138 -10.29 -7.91 -22.63
N GLU A 139 -9.33 -7.00 -22.74
CA GLU A 139 -7.93 -7.30 -22.40
C GLU A 139 -7.76 -7.61 -20.91
N SER A 140 -8.46 -6.88 -20.02
CA SER A 140 -8.47 -7.19 -18.59
C SER A 140 -9.05 -8.58 -18.29
N ILE A 141 -10.13 -8.95 -18.96
CA ILE A 141 -10.74 -10.28 -18.83
C ILE A 141 -9.78 -11.36 -19.33
N LYS A 142 -9.15 -11.17 -20.50
CA LYS A 142 -8.15 -12.11 -21.03
C LYS A 142 -6.99 -12.30 -20.07
N ALA A 143 -6.45 -11.22 -19.50
CA ALA A 143 -5.37 -11.27 -18.54
C ALA A 143 -5.78 -12.02 -17.26
N ALA A 144 -6.98 -11.76 -16.73
CA ALA A 144 -7.50 -12.45 -15.55
C ALA A 144 -7.73 -13.95 -15.82
N VAL A 145 -8.27 -14.31 -16.99
CA VAL A 145 -8.45 -15.70 -17.41
C VAL A 145 -7.10 -16.40 -17.55
N GLN A 146 -6.10 -15.75 -18.13
CA GLN A 146 -4.76 -16.31 -18.26
C GLN A 146 -4.10 -16.52 -16.89
N LEU A 147 -4.19 -15.54 -15.98
CA LEU A 147 -3.69 -15.68 -14.60
C LEU A 147 -4.38 -16.83 -13.85
N ALA A 148 -5.70 -16.97 -14.02
CA ALA A 148 -6.46 -18.07 -13.43
C ALA A 148 -6.01 -19.42 -14.01
N LYS A 149 -5.79 -19.49 -15.34
CA LYS A 149 -5.27 -20.68 -16.01
C LYS A 149 -3.87 -21.05 -15.51
N ASP A 150 -2.96 -20.09 -15.44
CA ASP A 150 -1.59 -20.32 -14.96
C ASP A 150 -1.58 -20.76 -13.50
N SER A 151 -2.44 -20.18 -12.66
CA SER A 151 -2.60 -20.57 -11.26
C SER A 151 -3.14 -21.99 -11.12
N ALA A 152 -4.17 -22.34 -11.91
CA ALA A 152 -4.72 -23.69 -11.93
C ALA A 152 -3.67 -24.71 -12.42
N GLN A 153 -2.94 -24.39 -13.48
CA GLN A 153 -1.89 -25.25 -14.01
C GLN A 153 -0.73 -25.43 -13.02
N LYS A 154 -0.34 -24.37 -12.28
CA LYS A 154 0.66 -24.46 -11.22
C LYS A 154 0.20 -25.32 -10.05
N LEU A 155 -1.08 -25.26 -9.69
CA LEU A 155 -1.65 -26.04 -8.58
C LEU A 155 -1.84 -27.51 -8.95
N LEU A 156 -2.32 -27.77 -10.16
CA LEU A 156 -2.74 -29.10 -10.60
C LEU A 156 -1.65 -29.86 -11.37
N GLY A 157 -0.66 -29.16 -11.94
CA GLY A 157 0.32 -29.74 -12.86
C GLY A 157 -0.28 -30.11 -14.21
N GLU A 158 0.53 -30.71 -15.10
CA GLU A 158 0.08 -31.11 -16.44
C GLU A 158 -0.92 -32.27 -16.43
N ASP A 159 -0.84 -33.16 -15.45
CA ASP A 159 -1.65 -34.38 -15.34
C ASP A 159 -2.76 -34.28 -14.28
N GLY A 160 -2.91 -33.13 -13.62
CA GLY A 160 -3.89 -32.91 -12.55
C GLY A 160 -3.52 -33.53 -11.20
N THR A 161 -2.35 -34.18 -11.08
CA THR A 161 -1.96 -34.93 -9.88
C THR A 161 -1.06 -34.15 -8.93
N GLN A 162 -0.54 -32.99 -9.35
CA GLN A 162 0.47 -32.25 -8.59
C GLN A 162 -0.04 -31.84 -7.21
N PHE A 163 -1.29 -31.38 -7.11
CA PHE A 163 -1.91 -31.06 -5.82
C PHE A 163 -1.93 -32.26 -4.86
N HIS A 164 -2.26 -33.44 -5.39
CA HIS A 164 -2.30 -34.67 -4.59
C HIS A 164 -0.90 -35.03 -4.08
N LYS A 165 0.10 -34.99 -4.97
CA LYS A 165 1.49 -35.26 -4.61
C LYS A 165 2.03 -34.25 -3.59
N ASP A 166 1.92 -32.96 -3.89
CA ASP A 166 2.57 -31.91 -3.11
C ASP A 166 1.95 -31.72 -1.73
N TYR A 167 0.62 -31.89 -1.63
CA TYR A 167 -0.10 -31.68 -0.38
C TYR A 167 -0.59 -32.98 0.25
N THR A 168 -1.35 -33.80 -0.49
CA THR A 168 -2.03 -34.96 0.11
C THR A 168 -1.03 -36.02 0.56
N GLU A 169 -0.11 -36.42 -0.32
CA GLU A 169 0.92 -37.43 0.00
C GLU A 169 1.87 -36.93 1.09
N ASN A 170 2.31 -35.66 1.03
CA ASN A 170 3.18 -35.08 2.06
C ASN A 170 2.50 -34.98 3.43
N ILE A 171 1.23 -34.56 3.48
CA ILE A 171 0.46 -34.52 4.74
C ILE A 171 0.30 -35.93 5.29
N LEU A 172 -0.05 -36.92 4.46
CA LEU A 172 -0.14 -38.33 4.86
C LEU A 172 1.20 -38.84 5.40
N LYS A 173 2.30 -38.52 4.72
CA LYS A 173 3.66 -38.87 5.16
C LYS A 173 3.96 -38.28 6.54
N ARG A 174 3.70 -36.98 6.75
CA ARG A 174 3.90 -36.30 8.04
C ARG A 174 3.04 -36.93 9.15
N PHE A 175 1.78 -37.25 8.86
CA PHE A 175 0.91 -37.94 9.82
C PHE A 175 1.42 -39.34 10.16
N ASN A 176 1.93 -40.08 9.19
CA ASN A 176 2.55 -41.38 9.43
C ASN A 176 3.84 -41.25 10.25
N GLU A 177 4.71 -40.27 9.96
CA GLU A 177 5.90 -39.97 10.76
C GLU A 177 5.54 -39.68 12.23
N ILE A 178 4.51 -38.87 12.46
CA ILE A 178 4.00 -38.58 13.81
C ILE A 178 3.45 -39.85 14.47
N LYS A 179 2.63 -40.62 13.74
CA LYS A 179 2.06 -41.87 14.24
C LYS A 179 3.15 -42.85 14.64
N GLU A 180 4.16 -43.05 13.80
CA GLU A 180 5.31 -43.94 14.09
C GLU A 180 6.11 -43.45 15.30
N ALA A 181 6.35 -42.14 15.40
CA ALA A 181 7.04 -41.57 16.57
C ALA A 181 6.24 -41.78 17.87
N VAL A 182 4.92 -41.61 17.81
CA VAL A 182 4.02 -41.88 18.95
C VAL A 182 4.01 -43.36 19.29
N GLU A 183 3.82 -44.25 18.31
CA GLU A 183 3.82 -45.70 18.51
C GLU A 183 5.15 -46.20 19.07
N LYS A 184 6.29 -45.63 18.65
CA LYS A 184 7.61 -45.95 19.22
C LYS A 184 7.71 -45.51 20.68
N PHE A 185 7.18 -44.33 21.01
CA PHE A 185 7.22 -43.79 22.35
C PHE A 185 6.27 -44.53 23.32
N THR A 186 5.03 -44.81 22.89
CA THR A 186 3.98 -45.41 23.75
C THR A 186 3.92 -46.93 23.67
N GLY A 187 4.46 -47.52 22.61
CA GLY A 187 4.30 -48.93 22.27
C GLY A 187 3.08 -49.13 21.38
N LYS A 188 3.12 -50.15 20.53
CA LYS A 188 1.90 -50.67 19.90
C LYS A 188 1.07 -51.39 20.95
N LYS A 189 -0.23 -51.50 20.72
CA LYS A 189 -1.19 -52.08 21.68
C LYS A 189 -0.73 -53.50 22.10
N GLY A 190 -0.13 -53.60 23.30
CA GLY A 190 0.38 -54.86 23.86
C GLY A 190 1.89 -55.13 23.71
N GLU A 191 2.70 -54.21 23.19
CA GLU A 191 4.17 -54.34 23.06
C GLU A 191 4.93 -53.38 23.99
N SER A 192 6.15 -53.76 24.40
CA SER A 192 7.06 -52.90 25.18
C SER A 192 7.44 -51.65 24.39
N SER A 193 7.63 -50.53 25.09
CA SER A 193 7.89 -49.22 24.49
C SER A 193 9.04 -48.51 25.16
N THR A 194 9.61 -47.49 24.52
CA THR A 194 10.68 -46.70 25.16
C THR A 194 10.22 -46.09 26.48
N LEU A 195 8.94 -45.71 26.59
CA LEU A 195 8.37 -45.23 27.85
C LEU A 195 8.27 -46.34 28.90
N ILE A 196 7.77 -47.53 28.52
CA ILE A 196 7.66 -48.69 29.41
C ILE A 196 9.06 -49.15 29.85
N ASP A 197 10.02 -49.29 28.94
CA ASP A 197 11.40 -49.67 29.22
C ASP A 197 12.06 -48.67 30.18
N SER A 198 11.78 -47.37 30.04
CA SER A 198 12.26 -46.33 30.95
C SER A 198 11.63 -46.44 32.34
N PHE A 199 10.33 -46.75 32.42
CA PHE A 199 9.65 -47.01 33.67
C PHE A 199 10.14 -48.29 34.35
N ASP A 200 10.40 -49.35 33.59
CA ASP A 200 10.96 -50.61 34.10
C ASP A 200 12.40 -50.40 34.59
N THR A 201 13.20 -49.61 33.88
CA THR A 201 14.54 -49.21 34.32
C THR A 201 14.47 -48.46 35.63
N LEU A 202 13.60 -47.44 35.72
CA LEU A 202 13.40 -46.65 36.94
C LEU A 202 12.93 -47.52 38.11
N ASP A 203 11.96 -48.42 37.89
CA ASP A 203 11.48 -49.36 38.90
C ASP A 203 12.60 -50.28 39.39
N SER A 204 13.46 -50.78 38.48
CA SER A 204 14.62 -51.60 38.83
C SER A 204 15.66 -50.84 39.64
N GLU A 205 15.94 -49.57 39.28
CA GLU A 205 16.90 -48.73 39.99
C GLU A 205 16.40 -48.37 41.38
N VAL A 206 15.11 -48.05 41.51
CA VAL A 206 14.47 -47.74 42.80
C VAL A 206 14.45 -48.97 43.71
N LYS A 207 14.10 -50.16 43.19
CA LYS A 207 14.19 -51.41 43.95
C LYS A 207 15.62 -51.71 44.38
N GLY A 208 16.60 -51.53 43.48
CA GLY A 208 18.01 -51.71 43.79
C GLY A 208 18.58 -50.69 44.77
N LEU A 209 17.94 -49.52 44.93
CA LEU A 209 18.36 -48.50 45.89
C LEU A 209 18.20 -48.98 47.32
N GLU A 210 17.11 -49.70 47.62
CA GLU A 210 16.88 -50.29 48.95
C GLU A 210 18.02 -51.24 49.33
N ASP A 211 18.37 -52.16 48.41
CA ASP A 211 19.44 -53.13 48.62
C ASP A 211 20.80 -52.44 48.78
N LYS A 212 21.12 -51.44 47.95
CA LYS A 212 22.37 -50.66 48.04
C LYS A 212 22.48 -49.90 49.36
N VAL A 213 21.40 -49.24 49.79
CA VAL A 213 21.35 -48.52 51.07
C VAL A 213 21.52 -49.50 52.22
N ARG A 214 20.83 -50.65 52.18
CA ARG A 214 20.93 -51.68 53.20
C ARG A 214 22.34 -52.27 53.29
N HIS A 215 22.97 -52.53 52.14
CA HIS A 215 24.34 -53.02 52.07
C HIS A 215 25.34 -51.99 52.61
N GLY A 216 25.26 -50.74 52.15
CA GLY A 216 26.13 -49.66 52.64
C GLY A 216 25.96 -49.38 54.14
N LEU A 217 24.73 -49.46 54.67
CA LEU A 217 24.49 -49.36 56.12
C LEU A 217 25.09 -50.54 56.89
N GLN A 218 25.06 -51.74 56.32
CA GLN A 218 25.65 -52.93 56.93
C GLN A 218 27.18 -52.85 56.91
N GLU A 219 27.80 -52.44 55.80
CA GLU A 219 29.25 -52.20 55.71
C GLU A 219 29.70 -51.12 56.71
N LEU A 220 28.94 -50.02 56.83
CA LEU A 220 29.22 -48.99 57.82
C LEU A 220 29.13 -49.53 59.26
N LYS A 221 28.10 -50.34 59.55
CA LYS A 221 27.93 -50.98 60.86
C LYS A 221 29.09 -51.93 61.15
N ASP A 222 29.53 -52.71 60.19
CA ASP A 222 30.63 -53.66 60.34
C ASP A 222 31.97 -52.93 60.50
N ALA A 223 32.19 -51.83 59.79
CA ALA A 223 33.34 -50.95 59.99
C ALA A 223 33.34 -50.31 61.39
N ILE A 224 32.18 -49.88 61.89
CA ILE A 224 32.05 -49.34 63.25
C ILE A 224 32.31 -50.43 64.30
N ASN A 225 31.75 -51.63 64.13
CA ASN A 225 31.98 -52.74 65.06
C ASN A 225 33.41 -53.27 65.01
N GLY A 226 34.07 -53.16 63.86
CA GLY A 226 35.48 -53.52 63.66
C GLY A 226 36.46 -52.48 64.20
N LEU A 227 36.00 -51.30 64.64
CA LEU A 227 36.83 -50.34 65.35
C LEU A 227 37.13 -50.85 66.76
N ASP A 228 38.28 -51.51 66.90
CA ASP A 228 38.86 -51.83 68.19
C ASP A 228 39.41 -50.54 68.84
N THR A 229 38.55 -49.88 69.61
CA THR A 229 38.89 -48.68 70.39
C THR A 229 40.10 -48.87 71.31
N ALA A 230 40.47 -50.12 71.66
CA ALA A 230 41.63 -50.40 72.47
C ALA A 230 42.96 -50.25 71.70
N THR A 231 43.01 -50.49 70.38
CA THR A 231 44.25 -50.39 69.59
C THR A 231 44.60 -48.96 69.18
N VAL A 232 43.61 -48.11 68.91
CA VAL A 232 43.85 -46.69 68.55
C VAL A 232 44.51 -45.92 69.70
N ALA A 233 44.24 -46.28 70.96
CA ALA A 233 44.86 -45.67 72.13
C ALA A 233 46.17 -46.34 72.57
N LYS A 234 46.43 -47.59 72.14
CA LYS A 234 47.54 -48.41 72.65
C LYS A 234 48.91 -47.89 72.22
N ASP A 235 49.06 -47.51 70.97
CA ASP A 235 50.34 -47.02 70.44
C ASP A 235 50.68 -45.63 71.02
N ALA A 236 49.68 -44.78 71.17
CA ALA A 236 49.83 -43.47 71.81
C ALA A 236 50.19 -43.61 73.31
N LEU A 237 49.52 -44.52 74.04
CA LEU A 237 49.83 -44.79 75.45
C LEU A 237 51.21 -45.44 75.64
N ALA A 238 51.62 -46.34 74.76
CA ALA A 238 52.94 -46.98 74.82
C ALA A 238 54.07 -45.98 74.57
N GLN A 239 53.92 -45.06 73.60
CA GLN A 239 54.89 -44.00 73.36
C GLN A 239 54.97 -43.01 74.53
N LEU A 240 53.84 -42.68 75.16
CA LEU A 240 53.79 -41.83 76.35
C LEU A 240 54.50 -42.47 77.55
N GLN A 241 54.33 -43.78 77.76
CA GLN A 241 54.98 -44.56 78.82
C GLN A 241 56.51 -44.54 78.64
N VAL A 242 57.01 -44.78 77.43
CA VAL A 242 58.46 -44.76 77.12
C VAL A 242 59.05 -43.35 77.33
N ALA A 243 58.33 -42.29 76.95
CA ALA A 243 58.76 -40.92 77.17
C ALA A 243 58.84 -40.58 78.67
N LYS A 244 57.86 -41.04 79.47
CA LYS A 244 57.84 -40.87 80.92
C LYS A 244 59.03 -41.56 81.60
N GLU A 245 59.32 -42.81 81.24
CA GLU A 245 60.44 -43.57 81.82
C GLU A 245 61.81 -42.93 81.51
N LYS A 246 61.99 -42.37 80.30
CA LYS A 246 63.21 -41.62 79.95
C LYS A 246 63.35 -40.34 80.77
N LEU A 247 62.25 -39.62 81.00
CA LEU A 247 62.26 -38.41 81.81
C LEU A 247 62.61 -38.74 83.28
N GLU A 248 61.97 -39.75 83.86
CA GLU A 248 62.23 -40.20 85.24
C GLU A 248 63.69 -40.65 85.45
N LYS A 249 64.35 -41.26 84.47
CA LYS A 249 65.79 -41.58 84.57
C LYS A 249 66.69 -40.35 84.68
N VAL A 250 66.30 -39.24 84.04
CA VAL A 250 67.12 -38.02 83.98
C VAL A 250 66.82 -37.06 85.13
N THR A 251 65.56 -36.99 85.58
CA THR A 251 65.07 -36.04 86.60
C THR A 251 64.62 -36.68 87.91
N GLY A 252 64.58 -38.01 88.00
CA GLY A 252 64.11 -38.74 89.16
C GLY A 252 65.03 -38.64 90.38
N SER A 253 64.47 -38.89 91.55
CA SER A 253 65.16 -38.76 92.84
C SER A 253 66.20 -39.86 93.12
N ASP A 254 66.30 -40.88 92.26
CA ASP A 254 67.30 -41.94 92.39
C ASP A 254 68.67 -41.46 91.90
N LYS A 255 69.46 -40.96 92.85
CA LYS A 255 70.82 -40.42 92.63
C LYS A 255 71.83 -41.46 92.12
N ASN A 256 71.45 -42.74 92.00
CA ASN A 256 72.32 -43.79 91.47
C ASN A 256 72.11 -44.07 89.97
N ALA A 257 71.09 -43.48 89.34
CA ALA A 257 70.80 -43.69 87.93
C ALA A 257 71.86 -43.05 87.01
N GLU A 258 72.29 -43.82 86.00
CA GLU A 258 73.28 -43.41 85.01
C GLU A 258 72.75 -42.23 84.17
N GLY A 259 73.46 -41.09 84.17
CA GLY A 259 73.03 -39.86 83.49
C GLY A 259 72.10 -38.94 84.30
N ASN A 260 71.83 -39.25 85.57
CA ASN A 260 71.05 -38.37 86.45
C ASN A 260 71.72 -36.99 86.60
N LEU A 261 70.93 -35.93 86.38
CA LEU A 261 71.41 -34.55 86.40
C LEU A 261 71.96 -34.13 87.77
N GLU A 262 71.33 -34.57 88.85
CA GLU A 262 71.74 -34.26 90.23
C GLU A 262 73.13 -34.85 90.51
N LYS A 263 73.34 -36.12 90.14
CA LYS A 263 74.63 -36.80 90.31
C LYS A 263 75.73 -36.16 89.45
N LEU A 264 75.45 -35.84 88.20
CA LEU A 264 76.40 -35.17 87.31
C LEU A 264 76.79 -33.78 87.83
N PHE A 265 75.84 -33.04 88.41
CA PHE A 265 76.10 -31.77 89.08
C PHE A 265 76.99 -31.97 90.32
N GLU A 266 76.69 -32.99 91.13
CA GLU A 266 77.46 -33.30 92.34
C GLU A 266 78.91 -33.71 92.02
N ASP A 267 79.11 -34.59 91.05
CA ASP A 267 80.43 -35.12 90.68
C ASP A 267 81.29 -34.11 89.91
N ASN A 268 80.72 -33.41 88.93
CA ASN A 268 81.49 -32.56 88.03
C ASN A 268 81.60 -31.10 88.45
N ILE A 269 80.65 -30.60 89.23
CA ILE A 269 80.64 -29.19 89.66
C ILE A 269 81.00 -29.12 91.14
N LYS A 270 80.16 -29.67 92.02
CA LYS A 270 80.29 -29.51 93.48
C LYS A 270 81.61 -30.09 94.01
N ASN A 271 81.90 -31.36 93.72
CA ASN A 271 83.09 -32.05 94.23
C ASN A 271 84.40 -31.45 93.69
N LYS A 272 84.43 -31.06 92.41
CA LYS A 272 85.61 -30.38 91.82
C LYS A 272 85.83 -29.00 92.44
N LEU A 273 84.75 -28.24 92.66
CA LEU A 273 84.83 -26.92 93.30
C LEU A 273 85.33 -27.05 94.75
N GLU A 274 84.80 -28.00 95.53
CA GLU A 274 85.27 -28.29 96.89
C GLU A 274 86.76 -28.66 96.92
N THR A 275 87.23 -29.42 95.92
CA THR A 275 88.64 -29.84 95.83
C THR A 275 89.56 -28.67 95.53
N GLU A 276 89.20 -27.80 94.59
CA GLU A 276 90.00 -26.61 94.25
C GLU A 276 89.99 -25.58 95.37
N VAL A 277 88.84 -25.36 96.04
CA VAL A 277 88.76 -24.52 97.25
C VAL A 277 89.70 -25.05 98.34
N ARG A 278 89.75 -26.38 98.55
CA ARG A 278 90.69 -27.00 99.50
C ARG A 278 92.17 -26.82 99.12
N LYS A 279 92.51 -26.86 97.83
CA LYS A 279 93.88 -26.61 97.36
C LYS A 279 94.28 -25.16 97.59
N ILE A 280 93.39 -24.22 97.25
CA ILE A 280 93.59 -22.80 97.52
C ILE A 280 93.80 -22.56 99.02
N GLY A 281 92.94 -23.12 99.88
CA GLY A 281 93.11 -23.03 101.33
C GLY A 281 94.44 -23.62 101.83
N LYS A 282 94.94 -24.71 101.23
CA LYS A 282 96.26 -25.29 101.57
C LYS A 282 97.42 -24.40 101.13
N GLU A 283 97.35 -23.79 99.95
CA GLU A 283 98.38 -22.87 99.46
C GLU A 283 98.37 -21.56 100.24
N ILE A 284 97.21 -21.03 100.63
CA ILE A 284 97.10 -19.91 101.57
C ILE A 284 97.79 -20.25 102.90
N LYS A 285 97.54 -21.45 103.47
CA LYS A 285 98.22 -21.90 104.70
C LYS A 285 99.74 -22.02 104.54
N LYS A 286 100.24 -22.45 103.38
CA LYS A 286 101.69 -22.48 103.09
C LYS A 286 102.27 -21.07 102.99
N LEU A 287 101.54 -20.15 102.35
CA LEU A 287 101.94 -18.74 102.26
C LEU A 287 102.02 -18.10 103.64
N CYS A 288 101.04 -18.36 104.51
CA CYS A 288 101.05 -17.89 105.90
C CYS A 288 102.23 -18.47 106.69
N LYS A 289 102.66 -19.72 106.43
CA LYS A 289 103.85 -20.31 107.05
C LYS A 289 105.16 -19.74 106.48
N ALA A 290 105.22 -19.47 105.18
CA ALA A 290 106.44 -19.01 104.50
C ALA A 290 106.81 -17.56 104.84
N VAL A 291 105.84 -16.74 105.23
CA VAL A 291 106.08 -15.35 105.66
C VAL A 291 106.34 -15.27 107.18
N GLY A 292 106.27 -16.40 107.89
CA GLY A 292 106.37 -16.48 109.34
C GLY A 292 107.74 -16.89 109.90
N GLU A 293 108.86 -16.39 109.37
CA GLU A 293 110.16 -16.31 110.08
C GLU A 293 110.91 -15.08 109.50
N ASN A 294 110.86 -13.86 110.02
CA ASN A 294 111.00 -13.39 111.40
C ASN A 294 110.13 -12.14 111.65
N GLY A 295 109.13 -12.32 112.49
CA GLY A 295 108.21 -11.29 112.93
C GLY A 295 106.93 -11.98 113.37
N LYS A 296 106.66 -11.95 114.66
CA LYS A 296 105.53 -12.58 115.34
C LYS A 296 104.17 -12.39 114.64
N GLU A 297 103.31 -13.36 114.96
CA GLU A 297 101.86 -13.25 115.13
C GLU A 297 100.95 -13.48 113.92
N THR A 298 100.46 -14.72 113.89
CA THR A 298 99.04 -15.12 113.72
C THR A 298 98.33 -14.76 112.42
N VAL A 299 98.05 -15.78 111.62
CA VAL A 299 96.94 -15.80 110.66
C VAL A 299 95.95 -16.91 111.08
N ASN A 300 94.74 -16.49 111.47
CA ASN A 300 93.60 -17.36 111.80
C ASN A 300 92.70 -17.57 110.57
N ASP A 301 92.19 -18.81 110.45
CA ASP A 301 90.97 -19.31 109.78
C ASP A 301 90.52 -18.65 108.45
N PHE A 302 90.43 -19.35 107.33
CA PHE A 302 89.47 -20.41 106.96
C PHE A 302 89.97 -21.24 105.75
#